data_AF-A0A7X3ZAH9-F1
#
_entry.id   AF-A0A7X3ZAH9-F1
#
_cell.length_a   1.000
_cell.length_b   1.000
_cell.length_c   1.000
_cell.angle_alpha   90.00
_cell.angle_beta   90.00
_cell.angle_gamma   90.00
#
_symmetry.space_group_name_H-M   'P 1'
#
loop_
_entity.id
_entity.type
_entity.pdbx_description
1 polymer ?
#
loop_
_entity_poly.entity_id
_entity_poly.type
_entity_poly.pdbx_seq_one_letter_code
_entity_poly.pdbx_strand_id
1 'polypeptide(L)'
;MVHMYCIAVKSCLAILEPISCVEPDSGTGGTGGGALDGESPHRNQGIQVISRAADILRLLGRETDGLSLGQIAKSVALPRSTVQRVGAALAGDGLISPEKGSGGIRLGPEILSLAQATASDMKDRLRPVMKRISEETGETVDLAVHDGNRMLFVDQIVGC
;
A
#
# COMPACT_ATOMS: atom_id res chain seq x y z
N MET A 1 8.38 -6.43 5.57
CA MET A 1 8.70 -5.04 5.18
C MET A 1 8.10 -4.15 6.25
N VAL A 2 8.93 -3.71 7.20
CA VAL A 2 8.52 -2.91 8.35
C VAL A 2 8.20 -1.52 7.83
N HIS A 3 6.94 -1.08 7.89
CA HIS A 3 6.62 0.31 7.60
C HIS A 3 7.10 1.15 8.78
N MET A 4 7.96 2.12 8.52
CA MET A 4 8.43 3.06 9.54
C MET A 4 7.32 4.10 9.74
N TYR A 5 6.66 4.04 10.90
CA TYR A 5 5.65 5.01 11.30
C TYR A 5 6.34 6.13 12.06
N CYS A 6 6.10 7.37 11.64
CA CYS A 6 6.57 8.56 12.35
C CYS A 6 5.38 9.24 13.00
N ILE A 7 5.49 9.49 14.31
CA ILE A 7 4.60 10.38 15.04
C ILE A 7 5.33 11.71 15.18
N ALA A 8 4.78 12.78 14.62
CA ALA A 8 5.36 14.11 14.68
C ALA A 8 4.49 15.04 15.53
N VAL A 9 5.12 15.95 16.27
CA VAL A 9 4.44 16.99 17.05
C VAL A 9 4.85 18.36 16.48
N LYS A 10 3.90 19.27 16.24
CA LYS A 10 4.14 20.47 15.42
C LYS A 10 5.29 21.38 15.87
N SER A 11 5.60 21.49 17.17
CA SER A 11 6.76 22.30 17.62
C SER A 11 8.05 21.49 17.72
N CYS A 12 7.99 20.17 17.59
CA CYS A 12 9.12 19.28 17.79
C CYS A 12 9.27 18.35 16.58
N LEU A 13 10.03 18.81 15.58
CA LEU A 13 10.58 17.94 14.53
C LEU A 13 11.62 16.92 15.09
N ALA A 14 11.74 16.79 16.43
CA ALA A 14 12.83 16.10 17.10
C ALA A 14 12.46 14.75 17.73
N ILE A 15 11.19 14.31 17.73
CA ILE A 15 10.86 12.94 18.15
C ILE A 15 10.97 12.01 16.93
N LEU A 16 12.21 11.85 16.47
CA LEU A 16 12.64 10.73 15.61
C LEU A 16 13.07 9.54 16.49
N GLU A 17 12.38 9.31 17.61
CA GLU A 17 12.59 8.06 18.32
C GLU A 17 11.81 6.97 17.57
N PRO A 18 12.48 5.90 17.10
CA PRO A 18 11.77 4.78 16.52
C PRO A 18 10.87 4.21 17.61
N ILE A 19 9.56 4.34 17.43
CA ILE A 19 8.60 3.59 18.22
C ILE A 19 8.90 2.13 17.91
N SER A 20 9.67 1.49 18.81
CA SER A 20 10.11 0.12 18.65
C SER A 20 8.90 -0.75 18.39
N CYS A 21 9.01 -1.58 17.37
CA CYS A 21 8.03 -2.56 16.95
C CYS A 21 7.28 -3.15 18.16
N VAL A 22 6.00 -2.82 18.28
CA VAL A 22 5.08 -3.65 19.08
C VAL A 22 4.86 -4.91 18.26
N GLU A 23 5.63 -5.95 18.57
CA GLU A 23 5.36 -7.29 18.05
C GLU A 23 3.95 -7.71 18.49
N PRO A 24 3.07 -8.13 17.57
CA PRO A 24 1.86 -8.83 17.98
C PRO A 24 2.29 -10.18 18.56
N ASP A 25 1.80 -10.48 19.76
CA ASP A 25 2.06 -11.72 20.50
C ASP A 25 2.08 -12.94 19.57
N SER A 26 3.24 -13.57 19.51
CA SER A 26 3.44 -14.83 18.81
C SER A 26 2.99 -15.97 19.72
N GLY A 27 1.89 -16.62 19.33
CA GLY A 27 1.33 -17.76 20.06
C GLY A 27 0.63 -18.76 19.14
N THR A 28 1.41 -19.68 18.57
CA THR A 28 1.29 -21.15 18.72
C THR A 28 1.66 -21.89 17.44
N GLY A 29 2.47 -22.94 17.61
CA GLY A 29 3.19 -23.66 16.57
C GLY A 29 2.39 -24.66 15.72
N GLY A 30 3.10 -25.19 14.72
CA GLY A 30 2.65 -26.26 13.85
C GLY A 30 3.81 -26.80 13.02
N THR A 31 4.44 -27.86 13.52
CA THR A 31 5.43 -28.71 12.85
C THR A 31 4.81 -29.49 11.69
N GLY A 32 5.57 -29.69 10.61
CA GLY A 32 5.20 -30.64 9.55
C GLY A 32 6.15 -30.60 8.37
N GLY A 33 7.17 -31.46 8.39
CA GLY A 33 8.06 -31.70 7.25
C GLY A 33 7.41 -32.57 6.16
N GLY A 34 7.96 -32.48 4.95
CA GLY A 34 7.63 -33.35 3.83
C GLY A 34 8.22 -32.85 2.52
N ALA A 35 9.38 -33.39 2.16
CA ALA A 35 9.98 -33.25 0.84
C ALA A 35 9.12 -33.99 -0.20
N LEU A 36 8.69 -33.32 -1.27
CA LEU A 36 8.29 -33.97 -2.52
C LEU A 36 8.79 -33.10 -3.68
N ASP A 37 9.76 -33.63 -4.42
CA ASP A 37 10.21 -33.13 -5.71
C ASP A 37 9.05 -33.15 -6.73
N GLY A 38 8.86 -32.03 -7.42
CA GLY A 38 7.81 -31.87 -8.43
C GLY A 38 7.69 -30.43 -8.92
N GLU A 39 8.73 -29.92 -9.59
CA GLU A 39 8.71 -28.60 -10.24
C GLU A 39 7.70 -28.62 -11.41
N SER A 40 6.43 -28.32 -11.11
CA SER A 40 5.42 -28.06 -12.14
C SER A 40 5.69 -26.69 -12.79
N PRO A 41 5.74 -26.58 -14.12
CA PRO A 41 6.11 -25.34 -14.84
C PRO A 41 5.12 -24.17 -14.66
N HIS A 42 4.04 -24.39 -13.90
CA HIS A 42 2.96 -23.42 -13.66
C HIS A 42 3.14 -22.57 -12.41
N ARG A 43 3.95 -22.97 -11.41
CA ARG A 43 4.14 -22.19 -10.18
C ARG A 43 4.80 -20.84 -10.47
N ASN A 44 5.78 -20.82 -11.37
CA ASN A 44 6.52 -19.60 -11.70
C ASN A 44 5.70 -18.62 -12.57
N GLN A 45 4.79 -19.14 -13.41
CA GLN A 45 3.92 -18.31 -14.25
C GLN A 45 2.87 -17.55 -13.44
N GLY A 46 2.25 -18.18 -12.43
CA GLY A 46 1.27 -17.52 -11.56
C GLY A 46 1.88 -16.40 -10.74
N ILE A 47 3.05 -16.64 -10.15
CA ILE A 47 3.83 -15.63 -9.41
C ILE A 47 4.17 -14.44 -10.33
N GLN A 48 4.53 -14.70 -11.59
CA GLN A 48 4.85 -13.66 -12.56
C GLN A 48 3.64 -12.78 -12.92
N VAL A 49 2.42 -13.31 -12.93
CA VAL A 49 1.20 -12.52 -13.22
C VAL A 49 0.90 -11.53 -12.09
N ILE A 50 1.06 -11.94 -10.83
CA ILE A 50 0.84 -11.06 -9.67
C ILE A 50 1.84 -9.91 -9.67
N SER A 51 3.13 -10.19 -9.93
CA SER A 51 4.14 -9.13 -10.05
C SER A 51 3.80 -8.12 -11.14
N ARG A 52 3.38 -8.58 -12.33
CA ARG A 52 2.97 -7.70 -13.43
C ARG A 52 1.75 -6.84 -13.08
N ALA A 53 0.76 -7.41 -12.39
CA ALA A 53 -0.40 -6.67 -11.92
C ALA A 53 0.02 -5.57 -10.93
N ALA A 54 0.90 -5.89 -9.98
CA ALA A 54 1.45 -4.93 -9.03
C ALA A 54 2.21 -3.80 -9.74
N ASP A 55 3.01 -4.10 -10.76
CA ASP A 55 3.74 -3.09 -11.54
C ASP A 55 2.79 -2.14 -12.28
N ILE A 56 1.72 -2.66 -12.88
CA ILE A 56 0.68 -1.84 -13.53
C ILE A 56 0.00 -0.92 -12.51
N LEU A 57 -0.41 -1.44 -11.34
CA LEU A 57 -1.06 -0.63 -10.31
C LEU A 57 -0.12 0.45 -9.76
N ARG A 58 1.16 0.13 -9.53
CA ARG A 58 2.17 1.10 -9.09
C ARG A 58 2.41 2.20 -10.12
N LEU A 59 2.43 1.85 -11.41
CA LEU A 59 2.55 2.82 -12.48
C LEU A 59 1.34 3.77 -12.50
N LEU A 60 0.12 3.22 -12.46
CA LEU A 60 -1.11 4.02 -12.44
C LEU A 60 -1.25 4.88 -11.18
N GLY A 61 -0.69 4.45 -10.05
CA GLY A 61 -0.65 5.24 -8.82
C GLY A 61 0.33 6.44 -8.87
N ARG A 62 1.30 6.42 -9.78
CA ARG A 62 2.25 7.54 -9.99
C ARG A 62 1.73 8.54 -11.02
N GLU A 63 1.02 8.07 -12.03
CA GLU A 63 0.49 8.87 -13.14
C GLU A 63 -0.99 9.13 -12.92
N THR A 64 -1.30 10.21 -12.19
CA THR A 64 -2.68 10.53 -11.82
C THR A 64 -3.54 10.83 -13.03
N ASP A 65 -2.96 11.31 -14.13
CA ASP A 65 -3.66 11.72 -15.35
C ASP A 65 -4.14 10.57 -16.24
N GLY A 66 -3.92 9.32 -15.82
CA GLY A 66 -4.35 8.15 -16.56
C GLY A 66 -3.48 7.83 -17.77
N LEU A 67 -3.39 6.54 -18.10
CA LEU A 67 -2.52 6.04 -19.15
C LEU A 67 -3.28 5.17 -20.13
N SER A 68 -3.03 5.35 -21.42
CA SER A 68 -3.51 4.40 -22.43
C SER A 68 -2.84 3.04 -22.25
N LEU A 69 -3.50 1.98 -22.74
CA LEU A 69 -2.96 0.62 -22.72
C LEU A 69 -1.55 0.51 -23.34
N GLY A 70 -1.28 1.30 -24.40
CA GLY A 70 0.02 1.33 -25.06
C GLY A 70 1.11 1.99 -24.22
N GLN A 71 0.78 3.07 -23.51
CA GLN A 71 1.70 3.72 -22.57
C GLN A 71 2.02 2.78 -21.41
N ILE A 72 1.03 2.10 -20.85
CA ILE A 72 1.25 1.10 -19.79
C ILE A 72 2.21 0.01 -20.28
N ALA A 73 1.92 -0.62 -21.44
CA ALA A 73 2.76 -1.67 -22.00
C ALA A 73 4.22 -1.25 -22.20
N LYS A 74 4.45 -0.02 -22.68
CA LYS A 74 5.79 0.54 -22.83
C LYS A 74 6.48 0.74 -21.49
N SER A 75 5.79 1.32 -20.51
CA SER A 75 6.36 1.67 -19.20
C SER A 75 6.69 0.45 -18.33
N VAL A 76 5.87 -0.60 -18.36
CA VAL A 76 6.15 -1.86 -17.63
C VAL A 76 6.95 -2.88 -18.45
N ALA A 77 7.37 -2.53 -19.68
CA ALA A 77 8.11 -3.40 -20.60
C ALA A 77 7.45 -4.77 -20.83
N LEU A 78 6.13 -4.78 -21.03
CA LEU A 78 5.35 -6.00 -21.28
C LEU A 78 4.68 -5.97 -22.67
N PRO A 79 4.46 -7.14 -23.29
CA PRO A 79 3.65 -7.21 -24.50
C PRO A 79 2.24 -6.66 -24.28
N ARG A 80 1.71 -5.92 -25.26
CA ARG A 80 0.37 -5.31 -25.17
C ARG A 80 -0.73 -6.33 -24.87
N SER A 81 -0.63 -7.55 -25.42
CA SER A 81 -1.56 -8.65 -25.15
C SER A 81 -1.55 -9.10 -23.68
N THR A 82 -0.39 -9.04 -23.01
CA THR A 82 -0.26 -9.37 -21.59
C THR A 82 -0.90 -8.28 -20.73
N VAL A 83 -0.60 -7.01 -21.01
CA VAL A 83 -1.21 -5.87 -20.31
C VAL A 83 -2.72 -5.84 -20.51
N GLN A 84 -3.22 -6.18 -21.71
CA GLN A 84 -4.65 -6.28 -21.96
C GLN A 84 -5.32 -7.36 -21.10
N ARG A 85 -4.73 -8.55 -21.02
CA ARG A 85 -5.27 -9.65 -20.20
C ARG A 85 -5.24 -9.33 -18.70
N VAL A 86 -4.12 -8.83 -18.20
CA VAL A 86 -3.97 -8.45 -16.79
C VAL A 86 -4.88 -7.26 -16.47
N GLY A 87 -4.92 -6.26 -17.34
CA GLY A 87 -5.79 -5.10 -17.19
C GLY A 87 -7.28 -5.47 -17.19
N ALA A 88 -7.71 -6.41 -18.05
CA ALA A 88 -9.10 -6.89 -18.04
C ALA A 88 -9.46 -7.56 -16.70
N ALA A 89 -8.56 -8.36 -16.14
CA ALA A 89 -8.77 -8.96 -14.81
C ALA A 89 -8.85 -7.88 -13.71
N LEU A 90 -7.89 -6.95 -13.68
CA LEU A 90 -7.88 -5.84 -12.72
C LEU A 90 -9.13 -4.95 -12.85
N ALA A 91 -9.66 -4.76 -14.05
CA ALA A 91 -10.87 -3.99 -14.29
C ALA A 91 -12.12 -4.75 -13.81
N GLY A 92 -12.16 -6.08 -14.00
CA GLY A 92 -13.22 -6.94 -13.47
C GLY A 92 -13.32 -6.89 -11.95
N ASP A 93 -12.19 -6.76 -11.27
CA ASP A 93 -12.12 -6.64 -9.80
C ASP A 93 -12.22 -5.17 -9.32
N GLY A 94 -12.44 -4.20 -10.22
CA GLY A 94 -12.58 -2.78 -9.86
C GLY A 94 -11.30 -2.10 -9.38
N LEU A 95 -10.13 -2.74 -9.54
CA LEU A 95 -8.81 -2.21 -9.17
C LEU A 95 -8.30 -1.16 -10.15
N ILE A 96 -8.77 -1.19 -11.40
CA ILE A 96 -8.55 -0.15 -12.40
C ILE A 96 -9.88 0.26 -13.03
N SER A 97 -9.94 1.48 -13.55
CA SER A 97 -11.12 2.00 -14.23
C SER A 97 -10.74 2.85 -15.44
N PRO A 98 -11.60 2.94 -16.47
CA PRO A 98 -11.39 3.87 -17.56
C PRO A 98 -11.52 5.30 -17.05
N GLU A 99 -10.64 6.17 -17.54
CA GLU A 99 -10.73 7.59 -17.28
C GLU A 99 -11.87 8.23 -18.06
N LYS A 100 -12.59 9.15 -17.40
CA LYS A 100 -13.61 9.97 -18.04
C LYS A 100 -12.94 11.02 -18.93
N GLY A 101 -12.96 10.80 -20.24
CA GLY A 101 -12.63 11.81 -21.25
C GLY A 101 -11.46 11.43 -22.16
N SER A 102 -10.30 11.09 -21.61
CA SER A 102 -9.06 10.86 -22.38
C SER A 102 -8.95 9.46 -23.02
N GLY A 103 -9.80 8.51 -22.61
CA GLY A 103 -9.65 7.09 -22.97
C GLY A 103 -8.48 6.39 -22.27
N GLY A 104 -7.90 7.04 -21.25
CA GLY A 104 -6.89 6.46 -20.37
C GLY A 104 -7.46 5.44 -19.39
N ILE A 105 -6.56 4.78 -18.67
CA ILE A 105 -6.84 3.86 -17.57
C ILE A 105 -6.25 4.49 -16.31
N ARG A 106 -7.00 4.47 -15.21
CA ARG A 106 -6.60 4.96 -13.88
C ARG A 106 -6.86 3.90 -12.81
N LEU A 107 -6.37 4.14 -11.59
CA LEU A 107 -6.74 3.32 -10.43
C LEU A 107 -8.25 3.36 -10.21
N GLY A 108 -8.81 2.22 -9.84
CA GLY A 108 -10.24 2.05 -9.58
C GLY A 108 -10.60 2.27 -8.10
N PRO A 109 -11.90 2.36 -7.79
CA PRO A 109 -12.39 2.63 -6.44
C PRO A 109 -12.00 1.56 -5.42
N GLU A 110 -11.77 0.30 -5.85
CA GLU A 110 -11.40 -0.78 -4.94
C GLU A 110 -10.06 -0.52 -4.23
N ILE A 111 -9.16 0.22 -4.86
CA ILE A 111 -7.89 0.63 -4.23
C ILE A 111 -8.16 1.46 -2.97
N LEU A 112 -9.17 2.34 -3.00
CA LEU A 112 -9.54 3.15 -1.84
C LEU A 112 -10.19 2.29 -0.75
N SER A 113 -11.02 1.32 -1.11
CA SER A 113 -11.62 0.36 -0.16
C SER A 113 -10.53 -0.42 0.59
N LEU A 114 -9.55 -0.97 -0.14
CA LEU A 114 -8.42 -1.71 0.43
C LEU A 114 -7.51 -0.82 1.28
N ALA A 115 -7.26 0.41 0.84
CA ALA A 115 -6.50 1.39 1.60
C ALA A 115 -7.19 1.75 2.94
N GLN A 116 -8.51 1.92 2.93
CA GLN A 116 -9.27 2.21 4.16
C GLN A 116 -9.26 1.03 5.14
N ALA A 117 -9.41 -0.20 4.65
CA ALA A 117 -9.36 -1.39 5.49
C ALA A 117 -8.03 -1.54 6.24
N THR A 118 -6.92 -1.20 5.58
CA THR A 118 -5.59 -1.22 6.21
C THR A 118 -5.32 -0.01 7.10
N ALA A 119 -5.88 1.16 6.76
CA ALA A 119 -5.73 2.37 7.57
C ALA A 119 -6.51 2.31 8.90
N SER A 120 -7.68 1.65 8.94
CA SER A 120 -8.52 1.53 10.15
C SER A 120 -7.78 0.83 11.29
N ASP A 121 -7.25 -0.38 11.05
CA ASP A 121 -6.55 -1.15 12.09
C ASP A 121 -5.35 -0.40 12.67
N MET A 122 -4.61 0.31 11.80
CA MET A 122 -3.46 1.13 12.20
C MET A 122 -3.89 2.32 13.08
N LYS A 123 -4.93 3.06 12.64
CA LYS A 123 -5.44 4.23 13.35
C LYS A 123 -5.94 3.84 14.72
N ASP A 124 -6.75 2.78 14.80
CA ASP A 124 -7.36 2.36 16.06
C ASP A 124 -6.30 1.96 17.11
N ARG A 125 -5.18 1.37 16.66
CA ARG A 125 -4.05 1.02 17.54
C ARG A 125 -3.20 2.22 17.98
N LEU A 126 -2.94 3.19 17.10
CA LEU A 126 -2.03 4.31 17.37
C LEU A 126 -2.72 5.53 17.97
N ARG A 127 -4.03 5.69 17.76
CA ARG A 127 -4.81 6.84 18.23
C ARG A 127 -4.77 7.05 19.75
N PRO A 128 -4.80 6.00 20.62
CA PRO A 128 -4.61 6.18 22.06
C PRO A 128 -3.25 6.77 22.43
N VAL A 129 -2.19 6.35 21.73
CA VAL A 129 -0.82 6.85 21.94
C VAL A 129 -0.70 8.30 21.50
N MET A 130 -1.21 8.63 20.31
CA MET A 130 -1.24 10.01 19.81
C MET A 130 -2.00 10.93 20.76
N LYS A 131 -3.13 10.46 21.31
CA LYS A 131 -3.95 11.24 22.25
C LYS A 131 -3.18 11.55 23.52
N ARG A 132 -2.51 10.55 24.09
CA ARG A 132 -1.66 10.72 25.27
C ARG A 132 -0.56 11.76 25.03
N ILE A 133 0.13 11.68 23.89
CA ILE A 133 1.18 12.65 23.52
C ILE A 133 0.58 14.05 23.37
N SER A 134 -0.58 14.17 22.73
CA SER A 134 -1.25 15.46 22.55
C SER A 134 -1.68 16.06 23.89
N GLU A 135 -2.18 15.24 24.82
CA GLU A 135 -2.55 15.68 26.18
C GLU A 135 -1.33 16.06 27.03
N GLU A 136 -0.22 15.33 26.92
CA GLU A 136 1.02 15.62 27.65
C GLU A 136 1.75 16.86 27.12
N THR A 137 1.67 17.12 25.81
CA THR A 137 2.37 18.24 25.15
C THR A 137 1.51 19.48 24.96
N GLY A 138 0.18 19.35 24.93
CA GLY A 138 -0.74 20.41 24.50
C GLY A 138 -0.66 20.71 23.00
N GLU A 139 0.01 19.86 22.22
CA GLU A 139 0.29 20.13 20.81
C GLU A 139 -0.49 19.23 19.85
N THR A 140 -0.56 19.66 18.59
CA THR A 140 -1.07 18.81 17.51
C THR A 140 -0.08 17.68 17.22
N VAL A 141 -0.61 16.46 17.17
CA VAL A 141 0.14 15.24 16.87
C VAL A 141 -0.31 14.69 15.52
N ASP A 142 0.64 14.51 14.60
CA ASP A 142 0.46 13.99 13.26
C ASP A 142 1.00 12.55 13.17
N LEU A 143 0.23 11.65 12.57
CA LEU A 143 0.68 10.30 12.23
C LEU A 143 0.97 10.24 10.74
N ALA A 144 2.21 9.86 10.39
CA ALA A 144 2.62 9.71 9.01
C ALA A 144 3.43 8.44 8.77
N VAL A 145 3.36 7.95 7.54
CA VAL A 145 4.12 6.79 7.06
C VAL A 145 5.19 7.28 6.11
N HIS A 146 6.42 6.83 6.34
CA HIS A 146 7.53 7.10 5.44
C HIS A 146 7.51 6.12 4.25
N ASP A 147 7.31 6.64 3.05
CA ASP A 147 7.36 5.88 1.79
C ASP A 147 8.43 6.46 0.85
N GLY A 148 9.62 5.86 0.88
CA GLY A 148 10.75 6.26 0.03
C GLY A 148 11.22 7.68 0.30
N ASN A 149 10.82 8.64 -0.55
CA ASN A 149 11.15 10.07 -0.42
C ASN A 149 9.89 10.93 -0.18
N ARG A 150 8.81 10.31 0.32
CA ARG A 150 7.53 10.95 0.58
C ARG A 150 7.06 10.58 1.99
N MET A 151 6.31 11.49 2.60
CA MET A 151 5.59 11.25 3.85
C MET A 151 4.09 11.24 3.56
N LEU A 152 3.42 10.14 3.91
CA LEU A 152 1.97 10.01 3.78
C LEU A 152 1.33 10.30 5.14
N PHE A 153 0.58 11.39 5.25
CA PHE A 153 -0.20 11.68 6.46
C PHE A 153 -1.41 10.75 6.54
N VAL A 154 -1.54 10.06 7.67
CA VAL A 154 -2.57 9.04 7.92
C VAL A 154 -3.64 9.57 8.85
N ASP A 155 -3.26 10.26 9.94
CA ASP A 155 -4.18 10.76 10.96
C ASP A 155 -3.60 11.98 11.68
N GLN A 156 -4.44 12.74 12.38
CA GLN A 156 -4.05 13.90 13.18
C GLN A 156 -4.95 14.03 14.42
N ILE A 157 -4.35 14.37 15.56
CA ILE A 157 -5.05 14.81 16.77
C ILE A 157 -4.65 16.25 17.04
N VAL A 158 -5.64 17.14 17.05
CA VAL A 158 -5.43 18.57 17.35
C VAL A 158 -5.27 18.73 18.86
N GLY A 159 -4.12 19.28 19.27
CA GLY A 159 -3.87 19.64 20.67
C GLY A 159 -4.83 20.72 21.15
N CYS A 160 -5.17 20.65 22.43
CA CYS A 160 -6.06 21.58 23.11
C CYS A 160 -5.27 22.68 23.83
#